data_AF-A0A1B9L658-F1
#
_entry.id   AF-A0A1B9L658-F1
#
_cell.length_a   1.000
_cell.length_b   1.000
_cell.length_c   1.000
_cell.angle_alpha   90.00
_cell.angle_beta   90.00
_cell.angle_gamma   90.00
#
_symmetry.space_group_name_H-M   'P 1'
#
loop_
_entity.id
_entity.type
_entity.pdbx_description
1 polymer ?
#
loop_
_entity_poly.entity_id
_entity_poly.type
_entity_poly.pdbx_seq_one_letter_code
_entity_poly.pdbx_strand_id
1 'polypeptide(L)'
;MKYIAIKFVVLFDEPDEQEGNDEKDVTISVNAPYENFLIIHLLEYYLLTNDVDNLINYLKKIKIPYSKKYCGQLKKIYALL
;
A
#
# COMPACT_ATOMS: atom_id res chain seq x y z
N MET A 1 -15.67 0.36 15.38
CA MET A 1 -16.04 0.85 14.03
C MET A 1 -15.59 2.29 13.71
N LYS A 2 -15.23 3.15 14.69
CA LYS A 2 -14.81 4.54 14.42
C LYS A 2 -13.42 4.67 13.75
N TYR A 3 -12.50 3.75 14.05
CA TYR A 3 -11.12 3.78 13.53
C TYR A 3 -10.97 3.39 12.05
N ILE A 4 -11.86 2.53 11.54
CA ILE A 4 -11.82 2.09 10.14
C ILE A 4 -12.26 3.24 9.22
N ALA A 5 -13.31 3.97 9.60
CA ALA A 5 -13.81 5.12 8.83
C ALA A 5 -12.75 6.24 8.70
N ILE A 6 -11.99 6.50 9.75
CA ILE A 6 -10.94 7.53 9.75
C ILE A 6 -9.79 7.13 8.81
N LYS A 7 -9.36 5.86 8.80
CA LYS A 7 -8.32 5.39 7.87
C LYS A 7 -8.73 5.53 6.40
N PHE A 8 -10.00 5.27 6.08
CA PHE A 8 -10.49 5.42 4.71
C PHE A 8 -10.56 6.89 4.28
N VAL A 9 -11.06 7.79 5.12
CA VAL A 9 -11.14 9.23 4.80
C VAL A 9 -9.75 9.83 4.50
N VAL A 10 -8.71 9.40 5.22
CA VAL A 10 -7.33 9.88 4.99
C VAL A 10 -6.72 9.33 3.69
N LEU A 11 -7.20 8.20 3.17
CA LEU A 11 -6.72 7.61 1.91
C LEU A 11 -7.37 8.21 0.64
N PHE A 12 -8.45 8.97 0.78
CA PHE A 12 -9.21 9.52 -0.34
C PHE A 12 -8.93 11.01 -0.64
N ASP A 13 -8.05 11.67 0.13
CA ASP A 13 -7.86 13.12 0.08
C ASP A 13 -6.49 13.56 -0.45
N GLU A 14 -5.63 12.62 -0.88
CA GLU A 14 -4.43 12.95 -1.66
C GLU A 14 -4.65 12.60 -3.14
N PRO A 15 -4.44 13.55 -4.07
CA PRO A 15 -4.45 13.23 -5.49
C PRO A 15 -3.28 12.27 -5.78
N ASP A 16 -3.63 11.12 -6.34
CA ASP A 16 -2.69 10.14 -6.84
C ASP A 16 -1.86 10.80 -7.97
N GLU A 17 -0.55 11.02 -7.77
CA GLU A 17 0.35 11.43 -8.85
C GLU A 17 0.59 10.21 -9.79
N GLN A 18 -0.40 9.93 -10.65
CA GLN A 18 -0.27 8.96 -11.75
C GLN A 18 0.26 9.66 -13.01
N GLU A 19 1.21 9.05 -13.72
CA GLU A 19 1.61 9.51 -15.06
C GLU A 19 0.49 9.20 -16.06
N GLY A 20 -0.41 10.17 -16.26
CA GLY A 20 -1.54 10.10 -17.18
C GLY A 20 -2.13 11.49 -17.42
N ASN A 21 -2.61 11.70 -18.64
CA ASN A 21 -3.24 12.93 -19.15
C ASN A 21 -4.24 13.53 -18.13
N ASP A 22 -4.48 14.85 -18.16
CA ASP A 22 -5.38 15.65 -17.29
C ASP A 22 -6.88 15.24 -17.31
N GLU A 23 -7.19 14.02 -17.73
CA GLU A 23 -8.52 13.45 -17.77
C GLU A 23 -8.89 12.94 -16.38
N LYS A 24 -10.03 13.42 -15.87
CA LYS A 24 -10.54 13.01 -14.55
C LYS A 24 -10.82 11.51 -14.55
N ASP A 25 -10.24 10.80 -13.59
CA ASP A 25 -10.55 9.39 -13.37
C ASP A 25 -12.04 9.17 -13.16
N VAL A 26 -12.63 8.27 -13.95
CA VAL A 26 -14.04 7.87 -13.82
C VAL A 26 -14.07 6.47 -13.21
N THR A 27 -14.70 6.32 -12.05
CA THR A 27 -14.87 5.01 -11.41
C THR A 27 -15.78 4.11 -12.26
N ILE A 28 -15.22 3.02 -12.79
CA ILE A 28 -15.93 2.10 -13.69
C ILE A 28 -16.72 1.03 -12.91
N SER A 29 -16.23 0.58 -11.75
CA SER A 29 -16.99 -0.27 -10.81
C SER A 29 -16.46 -0.19 -9.38
N VAL A 30 -17.36 -0.35 -8.40
CA VAL A 30 -16.99 -0.50 -6.98
C VAL A 30 -16.97 -1.99 -6.65
N ASN A 31 -15.79 -2.56 -6.59
CA ASN A 31 -15.61 -3.96 -6.18
C ASN A 31 -15.52 -4.05 -4.65
N ALA A 32 -15.93 -5.19 -4.09
CA ALA A 32 -15.69 -5.48 -2.68
C ALA A 32 -14.18 -5.34 -2.37
N PRO A 33 -13.81 -4.86 -1.17
CA PRO A 33 -12.40 -4.77 -0.79
C PRO A 33 -11.75 -6.14 -0.97
N TYR A 34 -10.57 -6.16 -1.58
CA TYR A 34 -9.79 -7.38 -1.77
C TYR A 34 -9.73 -8.15 -0.45
N GLU A 35 -10.23 -9.38 -0.40
CA GLU A 35 -10.22 -10.22 0.81
C GLU A 35 -8.79 -10.35 1.38
N ASN A 36 -7.79 -10.30 0.49
CA ASN A 36 -6.38 -10.39 0.83
C ASN A 36 -5.73 -9.07 1.22
N PHE A 37 -6.45 -7.95 1.28
CA PHE A 37 -5.91 -6.64 1.62
C PHE A 37 -5.18 -6.67 2.97
N LEU A 38 -5.84 -7.23 4.00
CA LEU A 38 -5.26 -7.31 5.33
C LEU A 38 -4.06 -8.28 5.37
N ILE A 39 -4.14 -9.37 4.61
CA ILE A 39 -3.09 -10.41 4.55
C ILE A 39 -1.80 -9.84 3.97
N ILE A 40 -1.89 -9.01 2.92
CA ILE A 40 -0.72 -8.35 2.31
C ILE A 40 -0.01 -7.49 3.37
N HIS A 41 -0.75 -6.65 4.09
CA HIS A 41 -0.17 -5.78 5.10
C HIS A 41 0.40 -6.53 6.32
N LEU A 42 -0.21 -7.64 6.72
CA LEU A 42 0.33 -8.51 7.77
C LEU A 42 1.66 -9.14 7.35
N LEU A 43 1.77 -9.58 6.09
CA LEU A 43 3.02 -10.12 5.54
C LEU A 43 4.10 -9.05 5.42
N GLU A 44 3.76 -7.85 4.96
CA GLU A 44 4.68 -6.70 4.91
C GLU A 44 5.23 -6.38 6.31
N TYR A 45 4.36 -6.32 7.32
CA TYR A 45 4.75 -6.08 8.71
C TYR A 45 5.64 -7.20 9.26
N TYR A 46 5.28 -8.46 9.01
CA TYR A 46 6.10 -9.60 9.41
C TYR A 46 7.51 -9.53 8.81
N LEU A 47 7.62 -9.21 7.52
CA LEU A 47 8.91 -9.07 6.85
C LEU A 47 9.69 -7.86 7.38
N LEU A 48 9.04 -6.73 7.65
CA LEU A 48 9.69 -5.56 8.27
C LEU A 48 10.25 -5.85 9.67
N THR A 49 9.62 -6.73 10.43
CA THR A 49 9.99 -7.04 11.81
C THR A 49 10.98 -8.19 11.93
N ASN A 50 10.92 -9.17 11.04
CA ASN A 50 11.66 -10.43 11.17
C ASN A 50 12.61 -10.73 10.01
N ASP A 51 12.38 -10.18 8.80
CA ASP A 51 13.15 -10.53 7.60
C ASP A 51 13.14 -9.38 6.56
N VAL A 52 13.78 -8.28 6.95
CA VAL A 52 13.80 -7.02 6.19
C VAL A 52 14.48 -7.15 4.84
N ASP A 53 15.37 -8.13 4.69
CA ASP A 53 16.10 -8.40 3.45
C ASP A 53 15.21 -9.07 2.42
N ASN A 54 14.26 -9.93 2.84
CA ASN A 54 13.29 -10.53 1.93
C ASN A 54 12.09 -9.66 1.58
N LEU A 55 11.88 -8.51 2.26
CA LEU A 55 10.79 -7.59 1.96
C LEU A 55 10.76 -7.18 0.48
N ILE A 56 11.90 -6.82 -0.09
CA ILE A 56 11.97 -6.41 -1.51
C ILE A 56 11.66 -7.58 -2.46
N ASN A 57 12.05 -8.80 -2.10
CA ASN A 57 11.78 -10.00 -2.90
C ASN A 57 10.28 -10.32 -2.88
N TYR A 58 9.63 -10.18 -1.73
CA TYR A 58 8.18 -10.31 -1.60
C TYR A 58 7.44 -9.30 -2.46
N LEU A 59 7.77 -8.00 -2.34
CA LEU A 59 7.11 -6.92 -3.08
C LEU A 59 7.23 -7.09 -4.61
N LYS A 60 8.37 -7.59 -5.09
CA LYS A 60 8.56 -7.95 -6.50
C LYS A 60 7.69 -9.13 -6.92
N LYS A 61 7.55 -10.16 -6.08
CA LYS A 61 6.71 -11.35 -6.38
C LYS A 61 5.24 -11.00 -6.52
N ILE A 62 4.73 -10.13 -5.65
CA ILE A 62 3.34 -9.65 -5.71
C ILE A 62 3.13 -8.51 -6.72
N LYS A 63 4.16 -8.19 -7.51
CA LYS A 63 4.13 -7.19 -8.60
C LYS A 63 3.71 -5.78 -8.16
N ILE A 64 4.13 -5.36 -6.96
CA ILE A 64 3.91 -3.98 -6.51
C ILE A 64 4.68 -3.00 -7.42
N PRO A 65 4.00 -2.00 -8.02
CA PRO A 65 4.66 -0.94 -8.77
C PRO A 65 5.69 -0.20 -7.92
N TYR A 66 6.81 0.21 -8.54
CA TYR A 66 7.88 0.93 -7.84
C TYR A 66 8.35 0.25 -6.54
N SER A 67 8.33 -1.09 -6.49
CA SER A 67 8.64 -1.90 -5.29
C SER A 67 9.88 -1.48 -4.51
N LYS A 68 10.93 -0.97 -5.17
CA LYS A 68 12.13 -0.44 -4.50
C LYS A 68 11.87 0.85 -3.71
N LYS A 69 11.12 1.81 -4.30
CA LYS A 69 10.72 3.07 -3.65
C LYS A 69 9.79 2.77 -2.48
N TYR A 70 8.78 1.92 -2.70
CA TYR A 70 7.83 1.49 -1.69
C TYR A 70 8.52 0.77 -0.51
N CYS A 71 9.42 -0.18 -0.80
CA CYS A 71 10.23 -0.85 0.23
C CYS A 71 11.04 0.15 1.08
N GLY A 72 11.62 1.17 0.44
CA GLY A 72 12.34 2.23 1.14
C GLY A 72 11.44 3.07 2.05
N GLN A 73 10.21 3.38 1.63
CA GLN A 73 9.23 4.10 2.45
C GLN A 73 8.77 3.25 3.64
N LEU A 74 8.47 1.98 3.43
CA LEU A 74 8.09 1.05 4.51
C LEU A 74 9.16 0.96 5.60
N LYS A 75 10.44 0.82 5.22
CA LYS A 75 11.56 0.80 6.17
C LYS A 75 11.68 2.10 6.96
N LYS A 76 11.52 3.25 6.30
CA LYS A 76 11.57 4.57 6.96
C LYS A 76 10.44 4.75 7.97
N ILE A 77 9.21 4.38 7.59
CA ILE A 77 8.03 4.47 8.48
C ILE A 77 8.23 3.56 9.69
N TYR A 78 8.67 2.33 9.47
CA TYR A 78 8.90 1.38 10.56
C TYR A 78 9.99 1.86 11.53
N ALA A 79 11.05 2.50 11.02
CA ALA A 79 12.10 3.08 11.88
C ALA A 79 11.64 4.28 12.73
N LEU A 80 10.46 4.85 12.44
CA LEU A 80 9.87 5.97 13.19
C LEU A 80 8.82 5.51 14.23
N LEU A 81 8.46 4.21 14.23
CA LEU A 81 7.57 3.59 15.21
C LEU A 81 8.34 3.17 16.46
#